data_AF-A0A4Z1PAE8-F1
#
_entry.id   AF-A0A4Z1PAE8-F1
#
_cell.length_a   1.000
_cell.length_b   1.000
_cell.length_c   1.000
_cell.angle_alpha   90.00
_cell.angle_beta   90.00
_cell.angle_gamma   90.00
#
_symmetry.space_group_name_H-M   'P 1'
#
loop_
_entity.id
_entity.type
_entity.pdbx_description
1 polymer ?
#
loop_
_entity_poly.entity_id
_entity_poly.type
_entity_poly.pdbx_seq_one_letter_code
_entity_poly.pdbx_strand_id
1 'polypeptide(L)'
;MSSTSISRTAARAIKSARRPVPLVATCKFARPQSQRCIHSIPLLRPTIRTSRLQATPLSRRTIFIQTEDTPNADALKFKPNSRVLPEDFSSTFLEYTSPRSTLQPPNPSPLAANLLNVDGVSSVFFGPDFITVTKDSATPWAHVKPEVFSLITEAVTSGQPLVNTVALKAGEESGQEGNEVDSLAYDENDSEVVSMIKELLETRIRPSIQEDGGDIEFRGFHDGQVLLKLRGACRTCDSSTVTLKNGIEAMLSHYIEEVQGVQQIFDQEEEIAMLEFQRFEERLRNSGRAPPPSTTGKGTLDTVE
;
A
#
# COMPACT_ATOMS: atom_id res chain seq x y z
N MET A 1 42.51 25.85 36.76
CA MET A 1 43.89 25.40 37.06
C MET A 1 43.91 23.91 36.80
N SER A 2 44.42 23.50 35.63
CA SER A 2 45.62 22.65 35.51
C SER A 2 45.26 21.16 35.69
N SER A 3 45.60 20.16 34.87
CA SER A 3 46.60 20.02 33.81
C SER A 3 46.51 18.55 33.29
N THR A 4 46.79 18.34 31.99
CA THR A 4 47.58 17.24 31.33
C THR A 4 47.80 15.87 32.03
N SER A 5 47.99 14.69 31.41
CA SER A 5 48.02 14.16 30.04
C SER A 5 48.54 12.69 30.07
N ILE A 6 48.41 11.97 28.94
CA ILE A 6 49.25 10.87 28.38
C ILE A 6 49.07 9.39 28.84
N SER A 7 48.77 8.59 27.79
CA SER A 7 48.93 7.18 27.42
C SER A 7 49.82 6.21 28.21
N ARG A 8 49.44 4.91 28.20
CA ARG A 8 50.34 3.76 27.90
C ARG A 8 49.58 2.46 27.58
N THR A 9 50.15 1.75 26.61
CA THR A 9 49.83 0.46 26.00
C THR A 9 50.07 -0.74 26.93
N ALA A 10 49.29 -1.83 26.79
CA ALA A 10 49.79 -3.20 27.04
C ALA A 10 48.87 -4.28 26.42
N ALA A 11 49.49 -5.21 25.71
CA ALA A 11 48.90 -6.37 25.06
C ALA A 11 48.64 -7.54 26.02
N ARG A 12 47.67 -8.42 25.71
CA ARG A 12 47.79 -9.85 26.04
C ARG A 12 46.97 -10.76 25.13
N ALA A 13 47.67 -11.75 24.61
CA ALA A 13 47.22 -12.80 23.71
C ALA A 13 46.39 -13.89 24.41
N ILE A 14 45.49 -14.53 23.66
CA ILE A 14 44.98 -15.88 23.95
C ILE A 14 45.14 -16.76 22.71
N LYS A 15 45.62 -17.98 22.95
CA LYS A 15 46.09 -19.01 22.00
C LYS A 15 44.95 -19.93 21.51
N SER A 16 45.31 -20.71 20.48
CA SER A 16 44.88 -22.10 20.19
C SER A 16 43.72 -22.24 19.20
N ALA A 17 43.71 -23.13 18.19
CA ALA A 17 44.54 -24.29 17.87
C ALA A 17 44.62 -24.54 16.35
N ARG A 18 45.63 -25.31 15.93
CA ARG A 18 45.91 -25.80 14.56
C ARG A 18 44.93 -26.94 14.18
N ARG A 19 44.78 -27.42 12.92
CA ARG A 19 45.78 -28.01 11.99
C ARG A 19 45.03 -28.59 10.73
N PRO A 20 45.67 -29.24 9.74
CA PRO A 20 46.06 -28.70 8.44
C PRO A 20 45.39 -29.37 7.20
N VAL A 21 45.66 -28.83 6.01
CA VAL A 21 45.30 -29.37 4.68
C VAL A 21 46.58 -29.80 3.94
N PRO A 22 46.60 -30.91 3.18
CA PRO A 22 47.75 -31.29 2.36
C PRO A 22 47.65 -30.77 0.91
N LEU A 23 48.81 -30.71 0.27
CA LEU A 23 49.13 -30.02 -0.97
C LEU A 23 50.03 -30.95 -1.79
N VAL A 24 49.70 -31.30 -3.04
CA VAL A 24 50.62 -31.82 -4.08
C VAL A 24 49.95 -31.55 -5.44
N ALA A 25 50.37 -30.59 -6.26
CA ALA A 25 51.55 -30.49 -7.14
C ALA A 25 51.53 -31.41 -8.37
N THR A 26 51.45 -30.83 -9.57
CA THR A 26 51.84 -31.48 -10.84
C THR A 26 52.51 -30.50 -11.80
N CYS A 27 53.60 -30.99 -12.40
CA CYS A 27 54.58 -30.31 -13.24
C CYS A 27 54.05 -29.83 -14.61
N LYS A 28 54.73 -28.81 -15.14
CA LYS A 28 54.69 -28.36 -16.54
C LYS A 28 55.75 -29.10 -17.35
N PHE A 29 55.43 -29.49 -18.58
CA PHE A 29 56.37 -29.57 -19.72
C PHE A 29 55.60 -29.30 -21.02
N ALA A 30 56.27 -28.66 -21.97
CA ALA A 30 55.68 -27.99 -23.13
C ALA A 30 56.11 -28.59 -24.48
N ARG A 31 55.22 -28.43 -25.47
CA ARG A 31 55.41 -28.28 -26.95
C ARG A 31 55.75 -29.53 -27.81
N PRO A 32 55.54 -29.49 -29.15
CA PRO A 32 54.55 -28.74 -29.96
C PRO A 32 53.89 -29.53 -31.13
N GLN A 33 52.82 -28.92 -31.68
CA GLN A 33 52.25 -28.94 -33.06
C GLN A 33 52.53 -30.09 -34.06
N SER A 34 51.48 -30.66 -34.65
CA SER A 34 51.19 -30.61 -36.11
C SER A 34 49.84 -31.28 -36.45
N GLN A 35 49.31 -30.90 -37.61
CA GLN A 35 47.97 -31.09 -38.16
C GLN A 35 47.65 -32.53 -38.63
N ARG A 36 46.37 -32.93 -38.59
CA ARG A 36 45.48 -33.24 -39.75
C ARG A 36 44.32 -34.17 -39.37
N CYS A 37 43.17 -33.86 -39.97
CA CYS A 37 41.89 -34.55 -39.88
C CYS A 37 41.93 -35.99 -40.42
N ILE A 38 41.27 -36.95 -39.75
CA ILE A 38 40.60 -38.10 -40.42
C ILE A 38 39.35 -38.49 -39.61
N HIS A 39 38.29 -38.81 -40.35
CA HIS A 39 36.95 -39.20 -39.91
C HIS A 39 36.89 -40.39 -38.95
N SER A 40 35.91 -40.40 -38.05
CA SER A 40 35.39 -41.60 -37.40
C SER A 40 33.93 -41.39 -36.98
N ILE A 41 33.01 -42.09 -37.65
CA ILE A 41 31.57 -42.13 -37.34
C ILE A 41 31.36 -43.05 -36.13
N PRO A 42 30.56 -42.68 -35.12
CA PRO A 42 29.94 -43.65 -34.24
C PRO A 42 28.41 -43.69 -34.39
N LEU A 43 27.91 -44.91 -34.50
CA LEU A 43 26.50 -45.29 -34.58
C LEU A 43 25.78 -45.17 -33.22
N LEU A 44 24.59 -44.57 -33.27
CA LEU A 44 23.35 -44.80 -32.49
C LEU A 44 23.41 -45.33 -31.05
N ARG A 45 22.84 -44.55 -30.12
CA ARG A 45 21.91 -45.05 -29.08
C ARG A 45 21.04 -43.89 -28.55
N PRO A 46 19.71 -43.87 -28.77
CA PRO A 46 18.84 -42.90 -28.12
C PRO A 46 18.70 -43.30 -26.64
N THR A 47 19.29 -42.54 -25.75
CA THR A 47 19.02 -42.64 -24.31
C THR A 47 17.67 -41.96 -24.08
N ILE A 48 16.60 -42.74 -23.90
CA ILE A 48 15.33 -42.22 -23.40
C ILE A 48 15.58 -41.79 -21.96
N ARG A 49 15.83 -40.49 -21.78
CA ARG A 49 15.96 -39.85 -20.47
C ARG A 49 14.54 -39.78 -19.91
N THR A 50 14.17 -40.71 -19.03
CA THR A 50 12.95 -40.60 -18.26
C THR A 50 13.04 -39.36 -17.39
N SER A 51 12.40 -38.27 -17.84
CA SER A 51 12.23 -37.07 -17.04
C SER A 51 11.35 -37.45 -15.86
N ARG A 52 11.99 -37.60 -14.69
CA ARG A 52 11.29 -37.69 -13.42
C ARG A 52 10.61 -36.34 -13.21
N LEU A 53 9.33 -36.23 -13.56
CA LEU A 53 8.49 -35.10 -13.19
C LEU A 53 8.49 -35.06 -11.65
N GLN A 54 9.25 -34.12 -11.10
CA GLN A 54 9.15 -33.80 -9.68
C GLN A 54 7.78 -33.16 -9.51
N ALA A 55 6.84 -33.91 -8.93
CA ALA A 55 5.60 -33.34 -8.44
C ALA A 55 5.97 -32.33 -7.34
N THR A 56 5.81 -31.04 -7.63
CA THR A 56 5.88 -30.01 -6.62
C THR A 56 4.72 -30.23 -5.65
N PRO A 57 4.95 -30.21 -4.34
CA PRO A 57 3.85 -30.27 -3.39
C PRO A 57 3.02 -29.00 -3.58
N LEU A 58 1.79 -29.15 -4.10
CA LEU A 58 0.78 -28.10 -4.02
C LEU A 58 0.45 -27.97 -2.53
N SER A 59 1.17 -27.07 -1.85
CA SER A 59 0.79 -26.60 -0.53
C SER A 59 -0.58 -25.97 -0.69
N ARG A 60 -1.63 -26.73 -0.34
CA ARG A 60 -3.01 -26.27 -0.31
C ARG A 60 -3.11 -25.23 0.82
N ARG A 61 -2.69 -24.00 0.54
CA ARG A 61 -2.84 -22.86 1.44
C ARG A 61 -4.32 -22.51 1.41
N THR A 62 -5.06 -22.95 2.42
CA THR A 62 -6.36 -22.36 2.73
C THR A 62 -6.08 -20.92 3.15
N ILE A 63 -6.30 -19.97 2.25
CA ILE A 63 -6.20 -18.56 2.55
C ILE A 63 -7.41 -18.19 3.42
N PHE A 64 -7.14 -17.54 4.55
CA PHE A 64 -8.15 -17.01 5.45
C PHE A 64 -8.03 -15.50 5.45
N ILE A 65 -8.97 -14.81 4.81
CA ILE A 65 -9.06 -13.35 4.83
C ILE A 65 -9.89 -12.97 6.06
N GLN A 66 -9.31 -12.17 6.95
CA GLN A 66 -10.03 -11.59 8.09
C GLN A 66 -10.73 -10.31 7.64
N THR A 67 -11.91 -10.03 8.19
CA THR A 67 -12.54 -8.71 8.05
C THR A 67 -12.64 -8.02 9.38
N GLU A 68 -12.30 -6.74 9.40
CA GLU A 68 -12.40 -5.84 10.55
C GLU A 68 -13.36 -4.70 10.16
N ASP A 69 -14.28 -4.38 11.06
CA ASP A 69 -15.17 -3.24 10.88
C ASP A 69 -14.38 -1.95 11.09
N THR A 70 -14.78 -0.89 10.38
CA THR A 70 -14.21 0.45 10.54
C THR A 70 -15.23 1.38 11.20
N PRO A 71 -14.83 2.56 11.72
CA PRO A 71 -15.79 3.57 12.18
C PRO A 71 -16.76 4.07 11.10
N ASN A 72 -16.48 3.78 9.82
CA ASN A 72 -17.32 4.11 8.69
C ASN A 72 -18.16 2.89 8.27
N ALA A 73 -19.49 2.99 8.37
CA ALA A 73 -20.40 1.88 8.02
C ALA A 73 -20.30 1.44 6.54
N ASP A 74 -19.85 2.33 5.67
CA ASP A 74 -19.69 2.08 4.24
C ASP A 74 -18.28 1.62 3.87
N ALA A 75 -17.36 1.51 4.83
CA ALA A 75 -16.01 0.98 4.61
C ALA A 75 -15.74 -0.27 5.46
N LEU A 76 -15.16 -1.30 4.83
CA LEU A 76 -14.79 -2.55 5.49
C LEU A 76 -13.33 -2.89 5.18
N LYS A 77 -12.59 -3.31 6.21
CA LYS A 77 -11.18 -3.65 6.12
C LYS A 77 -11.03 -5.17 5.95
N PHE A 78 -10.20 -5.56 4.99
CA PHE A 78 -9.91 -6.94 4.61
C PHE A 78 -8.41 -7.21 4.81
N LYS A 79 -8.09 -8.24 5.59
CA LYS A 79 -6.71 -8.63 5.93
C LYS A 79 -6.42 -10.02 5.38
N PRO A 80 -5.74 -10.12 4.22
CA PRO A 80 -5.45 -11.40 3.58
C PRO A 80 -4.36 -12.23 4.27
N ASN A 81 -3.80 -11.74 5.39
CA ASN A 81 -2.63 -12.32 6.07
C ASN A 81 -1.38 -12.40 5.18
N SER A 82 -1.30 -11.53 4.18
CA SER A 82 -0.17 -11.32 3.30
C SER A 82 0.04 -9.83 3.10
N ARG A 83 1.28 -9.41 2.90
CA ARG A 83 1.63 -8.03 2.56
C ARG A 83 0.92 -7.62 1.25
N VAL A 84 0.27 -6.46 1.26
CA VAL A 84 -0.49 -5.92 0.12
C VAL A 84 0.38 -4.99 -0.71
N LEU A 85 1.01 -4.02 -0.06
CA LEU A 85 1.99 -3.12 -0.68
C LEU A 85 3.42 -3.66 -0.48
N PRO A 86 4.27 -3.68 -1.51
CA PRO A 86 5.69 -4.07 -1.39
C PRO A 86 6.44 -3.29 -0.30
N GLU A 87 7.50 -3.87 0.26
CA GLU A 87 8.29 -3.20 1.32
C GLU A 87 9.08 -1.99 0.83
N ASP A 88 9.41 -1.99 -0.46
CA ASP A 88 10.12 -0.94 -1.18
C ASP A 88 9.19 0.04 -1.89
N PHE A 89 7.88 0.00 -1.58
CA PHE A 89 6.92 0.96 -2.11
C PHE A 89 7.21 2.37 -1.57
N SER A 90 7.02 3.40 -2.40
CA SER A 90 7.42 4.78 -2.07
C SER A 90 6.56 5.44 -1.00
N SER A 91 5.34 4.93 -0.78
CA SER A 91 4.37 5.42 0.20
C SER A 91 3.87 4.27 1.09
N THR A 92 3.19 4.59 2.18
CA THR A 92 2.55 3.60 3.07
C THR A 92 1.19 3.11 2.57
N PHE A 93 0.61 3.84 1.62
CA PHE A 93 -0.74 3.59 1.12
C PHE A 93 -0.86 3.82 -0.40
N LEU A 94 -1.92 3.27 -0.98
CA LEU A 94 -2.31 3.52 -2.36
C LEU A 94 -3.84 3.52 -2.48
N GLU A 95 -4.42 4.59 -3.01
CA GLU A 95 -5.87 4.77 -3.13
C GLU A 95 -6.30 4.84 -4.59
N TYR A 96 -7.40 4.13 -4.91
CA TYR A 96 -8.06 4.17 -6.21
C TYR A 96 -9.51 4.60 -6.03
N THR A 97 -9.82 5.79 -6.54
CA THR A 97 -11.19 6.36 -6.51
C THR A 97 -11.89 6.24 -7.87
N SER A 98 -11.13 6.02 -8.95
CA SER A 98 -11.69 5.89 -10.30
C SER A 98 -11.18 4.64 -11.00
N PRO A 99 -12.00 3.94 -11.81
CA PRO A 99 -11.53 2.79 -12.60
C PRO A 99 -10.34 3.13 -13.51
N ARG A 100 -10.29 4.38 -14.02
CA ARG A 100 -9.18 4.85 -14.85
C ARG A 100 -7.84 4.83 -14.10
N SER A 101 -7.84 5.26 -12.83
CA SER A 101 -6.63 5.26 -11.99
C SER A 101 -6.03 3.87 -11.79
N THR A 102 -6.84 2.80 -11.85
CA THR A 102 -6.32 1.42 -11.68
C THR A 102 -5.46 0.92 -12.83
N LEU A 103 -5.54 1.56 -14.00
CA LEU A 103 -4.83 1.17 -15.22
C LEU A 103 -3.67 2.11 -15.57
N GLN A 104 -3.65 3.30 -14.96
CA GLN A 104 -2.65 4.30 -15.26
C GLN A 104 -1.30 3.96 -14.57
N PRO A 105 -0.16 4.22 -15.24
CA PRO A 105 1.13 4.28 -14.57
C PRO A 105 1.15 5.44 -13.56
N PRO A 106 1.91 5.34 -12.46
CA PRO A 106 2.97 4.35 -12.19
C PRO A 106 2.51 3.06 -11.51
N ASN A 107 1.32 3.03 -10.92
CA ASN A 107 0.88 1.92 -10.06
C ASN A 107 -0.40 1.25 -10.57
N PRO A 108 -0.38 0.54 -11.72
CA PRO A 108 -1.54 -0.22 -12.15
C PRO A 108 -1.79 -1.44 -11.26
N SER A 109 -3.04 -1.69 -10.89
CA SER A 109 -3.45 -2.84 -10.10
C SER A 109 -4.66 -3.54 -10.74
N PRO A 110 -4.48 -4.76 -11.30
CA PRO A 110 -5.60 -5.57 -11.79
C PRO A 110 -6.60 -5.92 -10.69
N LEU A 111 -6.13 -6.12 -9.46
CA LEU A 111 -7.01 -6.37 -8.31
C LEU A 111 -7.89 -5.15 -8.03
N ALA A 112 -7.32 -3.94 -7.98
CA ALA A 112 -8.10 -2.72 -7.77
C ALA A 112 -9.11 -2.50 -8.92
N ALA A 113 -8.72 -2.76 -10.17
CA ALA A 113 -9.60 -2.67 -11.32
C ALA A 113 -10.82 -3.60 -11.19
N ASN A 114 -10.59 -4.86 -10.79
CA ASN A 114 -11.65 -5.84 -10.58
C ASN A 114 -12.53 -5.48 -9.38
N LEU A 115 -11.95 -4.99 -8.28
CA LEU A 115 -12.69 -4.58 -7.09
C LEU A 115 -13.59 -3.37 -7.36
N LEU A 116 -13.11 -2.37 -8.11
CA LEU A 116 -13.94 -1.22 -8.51
C LEU A 116 -15.03 -1.59 -9.53
N ASN A 117 -14.92 -2.75 -10.19
CA ASN A 117 -15.95 -3.25 -11.10
C ASN A 117 -17.06 -4.03 -10.38
N VAL A 118 -16.92 -4.28 -9.08
CA VAL A 118 -18.00 -4.87 -8.25
C VAL A 118 -19.10 -3.82 -8.06
N ASP A 119 -20.34 -4.23 -8.27
CA ASP A 119 -21.50 -3.34 -8.15
C ASP A 119 -21.60 -2.77 -6.74
N GLY A 120 -21.58 -1.44 -6.66
CA GLY A 120 -21.69 -0.68 -5.42
C GLY A 120 -20.35 -0.38 -4.73
N VAL A 121 -19.21 -0.79 -5.27
CA VAL A 121 -17.90 -0.34 -4.78
C VAL A 121 -17.58 1.06 -5.32
N SER A 122 -17.17 1.97 -4.44
CA SER A 122 -16.88 3.38 -4.76
C SER A 122 -15.37 3.70 -4.75
N SER A 123 -14.61 3.14 -3.81
CA SER A 123 -13.16 3.29 -3.75
C SER A 123 -12.49 2.08 -3.12
N VAL A 124 -11.22 1.89 -3.47
CA VAL A 124 -10.37 0.83 -2.93
C VAL A 124 -9.09 1.47 -2.40
N PHE A 125 -8.74 1.14 -1.17
CA PHE A 125 -7.57 1.66 -0.49
C PHE A 125 -6.67 0.49 -0.06
N PHE A 126 -5.41 0.52 -0.43
CA PHE A 126 -4.40 -0.45 -0.03
C PHE A 126 -3.52 0.16 1.05
N GLY A 127 -3.46 -0.51 2.20
CA GLY A 127 -2.45 -0.27 3.23
C GLY A 127 -1.31 -1.30 3.14
N PRO A 128 -0.41 -1.33 4.14
CA PRO A 128 0.75 -2.23 4.13
C PRO A 128 0.37 -3.72 4.06
N ASP A 129 -0.62 -4.13 4.85
CA ASP A 129 -1.06 -5.52 5.03
C ASP A 129 -2.59 -5.72 4.96
N PHE A 130 -3.32 -4.67 4.57
CA PHE A 130 -4.77 -4.68 4.48
C PHE A 130 -5.29 -3.96 3.24
N ILE A 131 -6.54 -4.25 2.90
CA ILE A 131 -7.31 -3.62 1.84
C ILE A 131 -8.58 -3.08 2.46
N THR A 132 -8.84 -1.78 2.35
CA THR A 132 -10.12 -1.19 2.72
C THR A 132 -10.94 -0.98 1.46
N VAL A 133 -12.17 -1.48 1.45
CA VAL A 133 -13.12 -1.26 0.36
C VAL A 133 -14.21 -0.34 0.89
N THR A 134 -14.52 0.73 0.14
CA THR A 134 -15.63 1.63 0.45
C THR A 134 -16.73 1.42 -0.57
N LYS A 135 -17.95 1.16 -0.12
CA LYS A 135 -19.13 1.00 -0.97
C LYS A 135 -20.03 2.24 -0.95
N ASP A 136 -21.01 2.29 -1.84
CA ASP A 136 -22.11 3.24 -1.73
C ASP A 136 -23.05 2.88 -0.56
N SER A 137 -23.77 3.85 -0.02
CA SER A 137 -24.65 3.65 1.13
C SER A 137 -25.95 2.89 0.79
N ALA A 138 -26.34 2.77 -0.48
CA ALA A 138 -27.57 2.08 -0.89
C ALA A 138 -27.37 0.55 -0.98
N THR A 139 -26.17 0.09 -1.31
CA THR A 139 -25.86 -1.35 -1.45
C THR A 139 -25.50 -1.97 -0.09
N PRO A 140 -26.12 -3.09 0.33
CA PRO A 140 -25.76 -3.78 1.57
C PRO A 140 -24.50 -4.65 1.40
N TRP A 141 -23.71 -4.75 2.47
CA TRP A 141 -22.48 -5.57 2.51
C TRP A 141 -22.69 -7.06 2.19
N ALA A 142 -23.90 -7.59 2.35
CA ALA A 142 -24.23 -8.97 2.02
C ALA A 142 -24.02 -9.31 0.53
N HIS A 143 -24.11 -8.32 -0.37
CA HIS A 143 -23.87 -8.51 -1.81
C HIS A 143 -22.41 -8.23 -2.20
N VAL A 144 -21.81 -7.20 -1.60
CA VAL A 144 -20.43 -6.77 -1.92
C VAL A 144 -19.38 -7.72 -1.33
N LYS A 145 -19.57 -8.14 -0.07
CA LYS A 145 -18.57 -8.90 0.70
C LYS A 145 -18.19 -10.22 0.00
N PRO A 146 -19.12 -11.08 -0.45
CA PRO A 146 -18.76 -12.34 -1.13
C PRO A 146 -17.92 -12.14 -2.40
N GLU A 147 -18.23 -11.11 -3.20
CA GLU A 147 -17.50 -10.83 -4.45
C GLU A 147 -16.08 -10.33 -4.17
N VAL A 148 -15.94 -9.38 -3.24
CA VAL A 148 -14.63 -8.87 -2.79
C VAL A 148 -13.76 -10.01 -2.24
N PHE A 149 -14.33 -10.89 -1.41
CA PHE A 149 -13.62 -12.05 -0.89
C PHE A 149 -13.09 -12.96 -1.99
N SER A 150 -13.91 -13.23 -3.02
CA SER A 150 -13.52 -14.06 -4.15
C SER A 150 -12.33 -13.46 -4.89
N LEU A 151 -12.39 -12.16 -5.21
CA LEU A 151 -11.35 -11.44 -5.95
C LEU A 151 -10.02 -11.38 -5.19
N ILE A 152 -10.06 -11.05 -3.89
CA ILE A 152 -8.85 -11.03 -3.06
C ILE A 152 -8.26 -12.44 -2.95
N THR A 153 -9.10 -13.46 -2.73
CA THR A 153 -8.64 -14.85 -2.63
C THR A 153 -7.96 -15.29 -3.92
N GLU A 154 -8.56 -15.00 -5.08
CA GLU A 154 -7.98 -15.31 -6.38
C GLU A 154 -6.63 -14.61 -6.57
N ALA A 155 -6.55 -13.30 -6.30
CA ALA A 155 -5.33 -12.52 -6.46
C ALA A 155 -4.20 -13.06 -5.56
N VAL A 156 -4.47 -13.32 -4.28
CA VAL A 156 -3.49 -13.87 -3.33
C VAL A 156 -3.09 -15.30 -3.71
N THR A 157 -4.03 -16.14 -4.18
CA THR A 157 -3.74 -17.52 -4.60
C THR A 157 -2.93 -17.58 -5.90
N SER A 158 -3.14 -16.62 -6.80
CA SER A 158 -2.42 -16.54 -8.08
C SER A 158 -0.91 -16.33 -7.90
N GLY A 159 -0.50 -15.78 -6.76
CA GLY A 159 0.90 -15.44 -6.46
C GLY A 159 1.45 -14.27 -7.27
N GLN A 160 0.61 -13.58 -8.06
CA GLN A 160 0.99 -12.34 -8.73
C GLN A 160 1.06 -11.18 -7.72
N PRO A 161 1.91 -10.16 -7.97
CA PRO A 161 1.88 -8.93 -7.18
C PRO A 161 0.48 -8.29 -7.21
N LEU A 162 -0.03 -7.90 -6.04
CA LEU A 162 -1.34 -7.25 -5.93
C LEU A 162 -1.33 -5.82 -6.51
N VAL A 163 -0.16 -5.17 -6.49
CA VAL A 163 0.12 -3.88 -7.12
C VAL A 163 1.35 -4.06 -8.00
N ASN A 164 1.25 -3.61 -9.26
CA ASN A 164 2.41 -3.57 -10.15
C ASN A 164 2.99 -2.16 -10.14
N THR A 165 4.30 -2.05 -9.92
CA THR A 165 5.04 -0.80 -10.05
C THR A 165 5.65 -0.73 -11.45
N VAL A 166 5.17 0.21 -12.28
CA VAL A 166 5.75 0.50 -13.59
C VAL A 166 6.59 1.76 -13.46
N ALA A 167 7.90 1.62 -13.61
CA ALA A 167 8.80 2.78 -13.65
C ALA A 167 8.41 3.68 -14.84
N LEU A 168 7.99 4.91 -14.54
CA LEU A 168 7.72 5.93 -15.55
C LEU A 168 9.00 6.19 -16.35
N LYS A 169 8.90 6.16 -17.69
CA LYS A 169 9.95 6.74 -18.54
C LYS A 169 9.90 8.26 -18.36
N ALA A 170 11.06 8.88 -18.16
CA ALA A 170 11.18 10.33 -18.04
C ALA A 170 10.54 11.04 -19.26
N GLY A 171 9.38 11.66 -19.07
CA GLY A 171 8.72 12.49 -20.10
C GLY A 171 7.22 12.27 -20.33
N GLU A 172 6.57 11.29 -19.69
CA GLU A 172 5.10 11.16 -19.77
C GLU A 172 4.46 11.78 -18.53
N GLU A 173 3.96 13.01 -18.66
CA GLU A 173 2.97 13.56 -17.74
C GLU A 173 1.70 12.72 -17.87
N SER A 174 1.37 11.95 -16.83
CA SER A 174 0.11 11.22 -16.74
C SER A 174 -0.47 11.43 -15.34
N GLY A 175 -1.74 11.86 -15.32
CA GLY A 175 -2.54 12.29 -14.17
C GLY A 175 -2.82 11.26 -13.09
N GLN A 176 -1.77 10.61 -12.58
CA GLN A 176 -1.72 10.11 -11.22
C GLN A 176 -0.54 10.78 -10.55
N GLU A 177 -0.77 11.40 -9.39
CA GLU A 177 0.26 11.91 -8.48
C GLU A 177 1.13 10.76 -7.87
N GLY A 178 1.35 9.67 -8.61
CA GLY A 178 1.90 8.40 -8.11
C GLY A 178 3.42 8.34 -8.02
N ASN A 179 4.12 9.46 -8.03
CA ASN A 179 5.47 9.51 -7.48
C ASN A 179 5.45 10.26 -6.13
N GLU A 180 4.35 10.08 -5.37
CA GLU A 180 4.25 10.49 -3.98
C GLU A 180 5.21 9.63 -3.15
N VAL A 181 6.38 10.21 -2.89
CA VAL A 181 7.15 9.87 -1.70
C VAL A 181 6.25 10.12 -0.49
N ASP A 182 6.30 9.22 0.49
CA ASP A 182 5.53 9.37 1.73
C ASP A 182 5.67 10.78 2.31
N SER A 183 4.55 11.50 2.40
CA SER A 183 4.49 12.89 2.90
C SER A 183 5.04 13.06 4.33
N LEU A 184 5.08 11.98 5.13
CA LEU A 184 5.64 11.99 6.48
C LEU A 184 7.12 11.61 6.52
N ALA A 185 7.72 11.25 5.38
CA ALA A 185 9.15 11.00 5.31
C ALA A 185 9.95 12.25 5.72
N TYR A 186 11.08 12.00 6.37
CA TYR A 186 12.01 13.04 6.78
C TYR A 186 12.63 13.74 5.57
N ASP A 187 12.53 15.07 5.53
CA ASP A 187 13.22 15.93 4.57
C ASP A 187 14.21 16.83 5.31
N GLU A 188 15.44 16.95 4.79
CA GLU A 188 16.47 17.82 5.36
C GLU A 188 16.10 19.31 5.30
N ASN A 189 15.15 19.68 4.43
CA ASN A 189 14.68 21.05 4.26
C ASN A 189 13.50 21.40 5.17
N ASP A 190 12.96 20.43 5.92
CA ASP A 190 11.87 20.69 6.86
C ASP A 190 12.33 21.60 8.00
N SER A 191 11.44 22.47 8.47
CA SER A 191 11.68 23.20 9.71
C SER A 191 11.58 22.25 10.91
N GLU A 192 12.24 22.59 12.02
CA GLU A 192 12.19 21.77 13.26
C GLU A 192 10.75 21.47 13.71
N VAL A 193 9.85 22.44 13.55
CA VAL A 193 8.42 22.30 13.85
C VAL A 193 7.75 21.30 12.90
N VAL A 194 8.03 21.37 11.60
CA VAL A 194 7.48 20.43 10.61
C VAL A 194 7.99 19.01 10.85
N SER A 195 9.28 18.84 11.15
CA SER A 195 9.84 17.53 11.49
C SER A 195 9.16 16.94 12.74
N MET A 196 8.90 17.77 13.76
CA MET A 196 8.20 17.33 14.97
C MET A 196 6.73 16.95 14.69
N ILE A 197 6.03 17.72 13.85
CA ILE A 197 4.68 17.37 13.39
C ILE A 197 4.71 16.02 12.68
N LYS A 198 5.60 15.83 11.69
CA LYS A 198 5.72 14.58 10.94
C LYS A 198 6.02 13.38 11.86
N GLU A 199 6.92 13.54 12.82
CA GLU A 199 7.25 12.48 13.80
C GLU A 199 6.03 12.09 14.64
N LEU A 200 5.27 13.06 15.16
CA LEU A 200 4.07 12.79 15.95
C LEU A 200 2.97 12.13 15.11
N LEU A 201 2.77 12.60 13.88
CA LEU A 201 1.82 12.00 12.94
C LEU A 201 2.19 10.54 12.67
N GLU A 202 3.44 10.25 12.36
CA GLU A 202 3.94 8.92 12.04
C GLU A 202 3.86 7.96 13.23
N THR A 203 4.31 8.40 14.41
CA THR A 203 4.50 7.50 15.56
C THR A 203 3.25 7.25 16.39
N ARG A 204 2.28 8.18 16.40
CA ARG A 204 1.11 8.11 17.29
C ARG A 204 -0.22 8.10 16.55
N ILE A 205 -0.36 8.92 15.51
CA ILE A 205 -1.66 9.15 14.86
C ILE A 205 -1.89 8.14 13.74
N ARG A 206 -0.93 8.00 12.82
CA ARG A 206 -1.01 7.10 11.67
C ARG A 206 -1.32 5.65 12.06
N PRO A 207 -0.73 5.05 13.12
CA PRO A 207 -1.07 3.68 13.51
C PRO A 207 -2.56 3.52 13.86
N SER A 208 -3.14 4.48 14.59
CA SER A 208 -4.55 4.46 14.97
C SER A 208 -5.46 4.61 13.76
N ILE A 209 -5.08 5.45 12.78
CA ILE A 209 -5.85 5.68 11.56
C ILE A 209 -5.78 4.47 10.62
N GLN A 210 -4.63 3.82 10.52
CA GLN A 210 -4.46 2.59 9.75
C GLN A 210 -5.21 1.41 10.39
N GLU A 211 -5.32 1.38 11.72
CA GLU A 211 -6.22 0.44 12.42
C GLU A 211 -7.67 0.63 11.94
N ASP A 212 -8.14 1.87 11.84
CA ASP A 212 -9.45 2.26 11.31
C ASP A 212 -9.59 2.10 9.78
N GLY A 213 -8.53 1.70 9.07
CA GLY A 213 -8.57 1.41 7.63
C GLY A 213 -8.41 2.61 6.71
N GLY A 214 -7.83 3.71 7.21
CA GLY A 214 -7.43 4.88 6.43
C GLY A 214 -5.94 5.20 6.53
N ASP A 215 -5.55 6.37 6.04
CA ASP A 215 -4.25 7.00 6.31
C ASP A 215 -4.38 8.52 6.19
N ILE A 216 -3.31 9.24 6.49
CA ILE A 216 -3.21 10.69 6.40
C ILE A 216 -2.00 11.09 5.58
N GLU A 217 -2.18 12.18 4.85
CA GLU A 217 -1.16 12.79 4.03
C GLU A 217 -0.92 14.22 4.52
N PHE A 218 0.33 14.54 4.84
CA PHE A 218 0.73 15.87 5.26
C PHE A 218 0.95 16.77 4.03
N ARG A 219 0.25 17.90 3.98
CA ARG A 219 0.28 18.80 2.83
C ARG A 219 0.99 20.11 3.11
N GLY A 220 1.23 20.44 4.38
CA GLY A 220 2.02 21.60 4.77
C GLY A 220 1.66 22.15 6.15
N PHE A 221 2.42 23.15 6.58
CA PHE A 221 2.18 23.88 7.82
C PHE A 221 2.45 25.37 7.59
N HIS A 222 1.45 26.21 7.85
CA HIS A 222 1.57 27.67 7.75
C HIS A 222 0.63 28.36 8.73
N ASP A 223 1.03 29.51 9.27
CA ASP A 223 0.22 30.34 10.19
C ASP A 223 -0.38 29.57 11.38
N GLY A 224 0.34 28.57 11.90
CA GLY A 224 -0.12 27.71 12.99
C GLY A 224 -1.16 26.66 12.58
N GLN A 225 -1.47 26.54 11.28
CA GLN A 225 -2.41 25.56 10.74
C GLN A 225 -1.69 24.41 10.05
N VAL A 226 -2.01 23.19 10.47
CA VAL A 226 -1.52 21.95 9.85
C VAL A 226 -2.49 21.52 8.75
N LEU A 227 -2.03 21.48 7.50
CA LEU A 227 -2.80 21.02 6.36
C LEU A 227 -2.65 19.50 6.21
N LEU A 228 -3.76 18.77 6.36
CA LEU A 228 -3.80 17.33 6.21
C LEU A 228 -4.83 16.91 5.17
N LYS A 229 -4.58 15.81 4.50
CA LYS A 229 -5.56 15.14 3.64
C LYS A 229 -5.83 13.74 4.18
N LEU A 230 -7.11 13.44 4.39
CA LEU A 230 -7.56 12.14 4.90
C LEU A 230 -7.78 11.18 3.73
N ARG A 231 -7.36 9.91 3.89
CA ARG A 231 -7.43 8.85 2.87
C ARG A 231 -8.18 7.62 3.38
N GLY A 232 -8.73 6.82 2.46
CA GLY A 232 -9.39 5.55 2.80
C GLY A 232 -10.70 5.75 3.58
N ALA A 233 -10.94 4.91 4.61
CA ALA A 233 -12.19 4.92 5.37
C ALA A 233 -12.52 6.28 6.02
N CYS A 234 -11.49 7.05 6.36
CA CYS A 234 -11.63 8.35 7.02
C CYS A 234 -12.06 9.47 6.07
N ARG A 235 -12.05 9.25 4.75
CA ARG A 235 -12.38 10.28 3.76
C ARG A 235 -13.89 10.54 3.64
N THR A 236 -14.72 9.50 3.74
CA THR A 236 -16.14 9.56 3.35
C THR A 236 -17.13 9.61 4.52
N CYS A 237 -16.67 9.65 5.76
CA CYS A 237 -17.55 9.67 6.93
C CYS A 237 -17.57 11.04 7.61
N ASP A 238 -18.56 11.88 7.30
CA ASP A 238 -18.69 13.24 7.87
C ASP A 238 -18.65 13.26 9.40
N SER A 239 -19.30 12.29 10.04
CA SER A 239 -19.34 12.21 11.51
C SER A 239 -17.98 11.85 12.13
N SER A 240 -17.20 11.01 11.45
CA SER A 240 -15.87 10.60 11.91
C SER A 240 -14.80 11.62 11.55
N THR A 241 -14.95 12.33 10.42
CA THR A 241 -13.99 13.35 9.96
C THR A 241 -13.81 14.47 10.97
N VAL A 242 -14.91 15.02 11.51
CA VAL A 242 -14.84 16.10 12.52
C VAL A 242 -14.19 15.60 13.81
N THR A 243 -14.57 14.41 14.27
CA THR A 243 -14.06 13.82 15.51
C THR A 243 -12.57 13.51 15.41
N LEU A 244 -12.16 12.90 14.29
CA LEU A 244 -10.76 12.57 14.02
C LEU A 244 -9.91 13.84 13.91
N LYS A 245 -10.38 14.83 13.15
CA LYS A 245 -9.72 16.13 13.02
C LYS A 245 -9.47 16.78 14.39
N ASN A 246 -10.51 16.85 15.23
CA ASN A 246 -10.39 17.42 16.57
C ASN A 246 -9.43 16.62 17.46
N GLY A 247 -9.40 15.29 17.33
CA GLY A 247 -8.46 14.43 18.04
C GLY A 247 -7.00 14.68 17.64
N ILE A 248 -6.75 14.82 16.33
CA ILE A 248 -5.43 15.16 15.79
C ILE A 248 -5.00 16.55 16.27
N GLU A 249 -5.89 17.54 16.19
CA GLU A 249 -5.64 18.91 16.63
C GLU A 249 -5.30 19.00 18.11
N ALA A 250 -6.08 18.33 18.97
CA ALA A 250 -5.83 18.27 20.40
C ALA A 250 -4.49 17.60 20.74
N MET A 251 -4.09 16.58 19.97
CA MET A 251 -2.81 15.91 20.18
C MET A 251 -1.65 16.82 19.74
N LEU A 252 -1.70 17.40 18.54
CA LEU A 252 -0.61 18.21 18.00
C LEU A 252 -0.40 19.48 18.84
N SER A 253 -1.47 20.21 19.17
CA SER A 253 -1.41 21.43 20.00
C SER A 253 -0.93 21.17 21.43
N HIS A 254 -1.06 19.93 21.94
CA HIS A 254 -0.53 19.57 23.26
C HIS A 254 1.00 19.42 23.26
N TYR A 255 1.59 18.95 22.16
CA TYR A 255 3.03 18.72 22.05
C TYR A 255 3.78 19.87 21.38
N ILE A 256 3.10 20.68 20.56
CA ILE A 256 3.69 21.74 19.73
C ILE A 256 2.89 23.02 19.94
N GLU A 257 3.49 24.02 20.62
CA GLU A 257 2.83 25.27 20.98
C GLU A 257 2.50 26.15 19.75
N GLU A 258 3.24 25.97 18.65
CA GLU A 258 3.05 26.67 17.39
C GLU A 258 1.80 26.19 16.62
N VAL A 259 1.31 24.98 16.92
CA VAL A 259 0.13 24.42 16.26
C VAL A 259 -1.14 24.96 16.93
N GLN A 260 -1.85 25.82 16.21
CA GLN A 260 -3.13 26.41 16.63
C GLN A 260 -4.33 25.60 16.15
N GLY A 261 -4.19 24.87 15.04
CA GLY A 261 -5.29 24.11 14.46
C GLY A 261 -4.87 23.16 13.35
N VAL A 262 -5.84 22.35 12.93
CA VAL A 262 -5.70 21.46 11.77
C VAL A 262 -6.73 21.87 10.72
N GLN A 263 -6.38 21.77 9.45
CA GLN A 263 -7.29 21.98 8.34
C GLN A 263 -7.21 20.80 7.38
N GLN A 264 -8.37 20.22 7.07
CA GLN A 264 -8.47 19.23 6.02
C GLN A 264 -8.46 19.94 4.67
N ILE A 265 -7.63 19.44 3.75
CA ILE A 265 -7.63 19.87 2.37
C ILE A 265 -8.05 18.72 1.45
N PHE A 266 -8.62 19.09 0.31
CA PHE A 266 -9.05 18.19 -0.75
C PHE A 266 -8.28 18.53 -2.03
N ASP A 267 -8.25 17.61 -2.99
CA ASP A 267 -7.66 17.96 -4.28
C ASP A 267 -8.54 18.95 -5.03
N GLN A 268 -7.96 19.71 -5.96
CA GLN A 268 -8.72 20.65 -6.80
C GLN A 268 -9.89 19.95 -7.52
N GLU A 269 -9.68 18.72 -8.00
CA GLU A 269 -10.72 17.92 -8.65
C GLU A 269 -11.87 17.57 -7.70
N GLU A 270 -11.55 17.23 -6.45
CA GLU A 270 -12.52 16.93 -5.41
C GLU A 270 -13.29 18.18 -4.96
N GLU A 271 -12.60 19.31 -4.81
CA GLU A 271 -13.21 20.61 -4.52
C GLU A 271 -14.20 21.03 -5.61
N ILE A 272 -13.81 20.88 -6.88
CA ILE A 272 -14.68 21.14 -8.02
C ILE A 272 -15.89 20.22 -7.98
N ALA A 273 -15.70 18.92 -7.75
CA ALA A 273 -16.80 17.95 -7.68
C ALA A 273 -17.79 18.30 -6.55
N MET A 274 -17.30 18.69 -5.38
CA MET A 274 -18.14 19.12 -4.26
C MET A 274 -18.92 20.41 -4.57
N LEU A 275 -18.27 21.40 -5.17
CA LEU A 275 -18.91 22.66 -5.57
C LEU A 275 -19.98 22.44 -6.65
N GLU A 276 -19.70 21.58 -7.63
CA GLU A 276 -20.67 21.21 -8.66
C GLU A 276 -21.87 20.48 -8.07
N PHE A 277 -21.64 19.57 -7.12
CA PHE A 277 -22.70 18.87 -6.40
C PHE A 277 -23.59 19.84 -5.59
N GLN A 278 -22.99 20.76 -4.83
CA GLN A 278 -23.73 21.77 -4.09
C GLN A 278 -24.57 22.66 -5.02
N ARG A 279 -23.97 23.12 -6.12
CA ARG A 279 -24.67 23.91 -7.15
C ARG A 279 -25.82 23.12 -7.79
N PHE A 280 -25.66 21.81 -7.95
CA PHE A 280 -26.71 20.94 -8.47
C PHE A 280 -27.86 20.79 -7.46
N GLU A 281 -27.56 20.57 -6.18
CA GLU A 281 -28.59 20.52 -5.13
C GLU A 281 -29.39 21.82 -5.04
N GLU A 282 -28.73 22.98 -5.09
CA GLU A 282 -29.40 24.27 -5.07
C GLU A 282 -30.36 24.44 -6.25
N ARG A 283 -29.98 23.98 -7.45
CA ARG A 283 -30.87 23.97 -8.62
C ARG A 283 -32.07 23.04 -8.41
N LEU A 284 -31.88 21.88 -7.80
CA LEU A 284 -32.99 20.97 -7.47
C LEU A 284 -33.95 21.62 -6.45
N ARG A 285 -33.41 22.25 -5.41
CA ARG A 285 -34.20 23.00 -4.41
C ARG A 285 -35.00 24.13 -5.07
N ASN A 286 -34.38 24.87 -6.00
CA ASN A 286 -35.02 25.99 -6.70
C ASN A 286 -36.01 25.56 -7.78
N SER A 287 -35.86 24.37 -8.37
CA SER A 287 -36.77 23.86 -9.40
C SER A 287 -38.02 23.16 -8.85
N GLY A 288 -38.15 23.04 -7.52
CA GLY A 288 -39.33 22.47 -6.86
C GLY A 288 -39.61 21.00 -7.21
N ARG A 289 -38.66 20.31 -7.85
CA ARG A 289 -38.80 18.91 -8.23
C ARG A 289 -38.41 18.06 -7.03
N ALA A 290 -39.39 17.36 -6.45
CA ALA A 290 -39.13 16.40 -5.39
C ALA A 290 -38.03 15.43 -5.83
N PRO A 291 -37.10 15.06 -4.92
CA PRO A 291 -36.09 14.04 -5.24
C PRO A 291 -36.82 12.79 -5.76
N PRO A 292 -36.32 12.13 -6.83
CA PRO A 292 -36.90 10.89 -7.29
C PRO A 292 -36.96 9.93 -6.10
N PRO A 293 -38.07 9.21 -5.88
CA PRO A 293 -38.17 8.32 -4.74
C PRO A 293 -36.98 7.35 -4.79
N SER A 294 -36.14 7.38 -3.74
CA SER A 294 -35.15 6.35 -3.49
C SER A 294 -35.88 5.02 -3.60
N THR A 295 -35.44 4.12 -4.48
CA THR A 295 -36.13 2.85 -4.70
C THR A 295 -36.08 2.06 -3.39
N THR A 296 -37.14 2.16 -2.60
CA THR A 296 -37.32 1.34 -1.41
C THR A 296 -37.69 -0.02 -1.97
N GLY A 297 -36.74 -0.96 -1.96
CA GLY A 297 -37.02 -2.34 -2.31
C GLY A 297 -38.26 -2.79 -1.56
N LYS A 298 -39.31 -3.17 -2.30
CA LYS A 298 -40.57 -3.64 -1.73
C LYS A 298 -40.28 -4.84 -0.83
N GLY A 299 -40.29 -4.61 0.48
CA GLY A 299 -40.46 -5.66 1.46
C GLY A 299 -41.82 -6.30 1.22
N THR A 300 -41.82 -7.50 0.65
CA THR A 300 -42.90 -8.47 0.84
C THR A 300 -42.34 -9.49 1.82
N LEU A 301 -42.75 -9.34 3.08
CA LEU A 301 -42.64 -10.40 4.07
C LEU A 301 -43.47 -11.59 3.57
N ASP A 302 -42.83 -12.74 3.40
CA ASP A 302 -43.51 -14.02 3.62
C ASP A 302 -42.83 -14.68 4.82
N THR A 303 -43.60 -14.74 5.91
CA THR A 303 -43.31 -15.52 7.11
C THR A 303 -44.00 -16.86 6.91
N VAL A 304 -43.27 -17.97 6.96
CA VAL A 304 -43.87 -19.30 7.14
C VAL A 304 -43.03 -20.01 8.21
N GLU A 305 -43.76 -20.51 9.22
CA GLU A 305 -43.33 -21.38 10.32
C GLU A 305 -42.43 -22.56 9.89
#